data_AF-A0A0R2ZK53-F1
#
_entry.id   AF-A0A0R2ZK53-F1
#
_cell.length_a   1.000
_cell.length_b   1.000
_cell.length_c   1.000
_cell.angle_alpha   90.00
_cell.angle_beta   90.00
_cell.angle_gamma   90.00
#
_symmetry.space_group_name_H-M   'P 1'
#
loop_
_entity.id
_entity.type
_entity.pdbx_description
1 polymer ?
#
loop_
_entity_poly.entity_id
_entity_poly.type
_entity_poly.pdbx_seq_one_letter_code
_entity_poly.pdbx_strand_id
1 'polypeptide(L)'
;MELDLDEVFSWGRNIRPSLCKTPQIMVINGITHITAKLIQSSDNEFAALQVGDSIILIELDGPMPQEHEFVDLKAAKIHLYPTNI
;
A
#
# COMPACT_ATOMS: atom_id res chain seq x y z
N MET A 1 11.65 7.81 7.56
CA MET A 1 10.81 6.90 8.37
C MET A 1 10.57 5.69 7.51
N GLU A 2 10.82 4.51 8.04
CA GLU A 2 10.61 3.26 7.32
C GLU A 2 9.32 2.60 7.82
N LEU A 3 8.54 2.07 6.89
CA LEU A 3 7.23 1.49 7.15
C LEU A 3 7.27 0.05 6.66
N ASP A 4 7.17 -0.87 7.60
CA ASP A 4 7.19 -2.31 7.39
C ASP A 4 5.78 -2.86 7.57
N LEU A 5 5.34 -3.64 6.59
CA LEU A 5 4.00 -4.22 6.50
C LEU A 5 4.17 -5.74 6.58
N ASP A 6 4.01 -6.29 7.79
CA ASP A 6 4.06 -7.73 8.07
C ASP A 6 2.77 -8.44 7.57
N GLU A 7 2.44 -8.24 6.30
CA GLU A 7 1.25 -8.78 5.65
C GLU A 7 1.48 -8.94 4.13
N VAL A 8 1.06 -10.08 3.58
CA VAL A 8 1.07 -10.29 2.13
C VAL A 8 -0.23 -9.75 1.54
N PHE A 9 -0.10 -8.97 0.47
CA PHE A 9 -1.24 -8.29 -0.14
C PHE A 9 -1.78 -9.00 -1.37
N SER A 10 -3.11 -9.04 -1.53
CA SER A 10 -3.76 -9.56 -2.72
C SER A 10 -4.95 -8.72 -3.15
N TRP A 11 -5.12 -8.66 -4.47
CA TRP A 11 -6.19 -7.93 -5.10
C TRP A 11 -7.56 -8.51 -4.74
N GLY A 12 -8.52 -7.64 -4.40
CA GLY A 12 -9.86 -8.03 -3.97
C GLY A 12 -9.96 -8.45 -2.50
N ARG A 13 -8.84 -8.69 -1.81
CA ARG A 13 -8.81 -9.03 -0.38
C ARG A 13 -8.46 -7.82 0.48
N ASN A 14 -7.22 -7.38 0.41
CA ASN A 14 -6.68 -6.25 1.18
C ASN A 14 -6.14 -5.13 0.29
N ILE A 15 -6.18 -5.30 -1.04
CA ILE A 15 -6.03 -4.24 -2.05
C ILE A 15 -7.28 -4.16 -2.91
N ARG A 16 -7.70 -2.94 -3.27
CA ARG A 16 -8.75 -2.69 -4.26
C ARG A 16 -8.54 -1.35 -4.97
N PRO A 17 -9.22 -1.10 -6.10
CA PRO A 17 -9.24 0.23 -6.71
C PRO A 17 -9.75 1.27 -5.72
N SER A 18 -9.09 2.43 -5.69
CA SER A 18 -9.62 3.59 -4.97
C SER A 18 -10.40 4.49 -5.93
N LEU A 19 -11.56 4.96 -5.45
CA LEU A 19 -12.29 6.08 -6.09
C LEU A 19 -11.72 7.44 -5.66
N CYS A 20 -10.97 7.48 -4.57
CA CYS A 20 -10.27 8.67 -4.09
C CYS A 20 -8.89 8.76 -4.74
N LYS A 21 -8.54 9.94 -5.26
CA LYS A 21 -7.23 10.23 -5.87
C LYS A 21 -6.28 11.00 -4.96
N THR A 22 -6.67 11.20 -3.71
CA THR A 22 -5.85 11.89 -2.71
C THR A 22 -5.14 10.83 -1.85
N PRO A 23 -3.79 10.76 -1.91
CA PRO A 23 -3.08 9.84 -1.04
C PRO A 23 -3.27 10.19 0.43
N GLN A 24 -3.49 9.18 1.26
CA GLN A 24 -3.72 9.36 2.70
C GLN A 24 -3.47 8.07 3.48
N ILE A 25 -3.17 8.21 4.76
CA ILE A 25 -3.06 7.12 5.73
C ILE A 25 -3.98 7.45 6.90
N MET A 26 -4.84 6.50 7.28
CA MET A 26 -5.75 6.62 8.41
C MET A 26 -5.77 5.32 9.21
N VAL A 27 -5.92 5.41 10.53
CA VAL A 27 -6.11 4.22 11.38
C VAL A 27 -7.55 4.22 11.90
N ILE A 28 -8.28 3.15 11.59
CA ILE A 28 -9.68 2.96 12.00
C ILE A 28 -9.78 1.62 12.71
N ASN A 29 -10.18 1.63 13.98
CA ASN A 29 -10.31 0.42 14.82
C ASN A 29 -9.05 -0.47 14.80
N GLY A 30 -7.87 0.14 14.80
CA GLY A 30 -6.58 -0.57 14.78
C GLY A 30 -6.16 -1.12 13.41
N ILE A 31 -6.96 -0.91 12.36
CA ILE A 31 -6.60 -1.24 10.98
C ILE A 31 -6.10 0.02 10.29
N THR A 32 -4.94 -0.06 9.66
CA THR A 32 -4.45 1.05 8.84
C THR A 32 -5.04 0.95 7.44
N HIS A 33 -5.64 2.05 7.01
CA HIS A 33 -6.18 2.27 5.69
C HIS A 33 -5.26 3.22 4.94
N ILE A 34 -4.81 2.80 3.76
CA ILE A 34 -3.89 3.57 2.93
C ILE A 34 -4.55 3.76 1.57
N THR A 35 -4.72 5.01 1.14
CA THR A 35 -5.00 5.33 -0.26
C THR A 35 -3.69 5.81 -0.87
N ALA A 36 -3.26 5.18 -1.97
CA ALA A 36 -1.96 5.46 -2.59
C ALA A 36 -2.04 5.41 -4.10
N LYS A 37 -1.12 6.12 -4.77
CA LYS A 37 -0.92 5.99 -6.22
C LYS A 37 -0.08 4.74 -6.50
N LEU A 38 -0.50 3.93 -7.44
CA LEU A 38 0.30 2.82 -7.95
C LEU A 38 1.38 3.36 -8.91
N ILE A 39 2.65 3.11 -8.60
CA ILE A 39 3.76 3.52 -9.49
C ILE A 39 4.16 2.38 -10.42
N GLN A 40 4.31 1.16 -9.90
CA GLN A 40 4.80 0.02 -10.68
C GLN A 40 4.47 -1.31 -10.00
N SER A 41 4.18 -2.33 -10.81
CA SER A 41 4.14 -3.75 -10.44
C SER A 41 4.99 -4.48 -11.50
N SER A 42 6.31 -4.55 -11.29
CA SER A 42 7.22 -5.04 -12.34
C SER A 42 7.18 -6.56 -12.48
N ASP A 43 6.99 -7.30 -11.38
CA ASP A 43 7.26 -8.75 -11.35
C ASP A 43 6.18 -9.59 -10.65
N ASN A 44 4.95 -9.05 -10.48
CA ASN A 44 3.82 -9.69 -9.78
C ASN A 44 4.05 -10.09 -8.31
N GLU A 45 5.28 -10.00 -7.81
CA GLU A 45 5.66 -10.31 -6.42
C GLU A 45 5.71 -9.04 -5.56
N PHE A 46 5.93 -7.87 -6.17
CA PHE A 46 6.05 -6.61 -5.46
C PHE A 46 5.34 -5.47 -6.19
N ALA A 47 4.82 -4.52 -5.41
CA ALA A 47 4.36 -3.25 -5.94
C ALA A 47 4.90 -2.06 -5.15
N ALA A 48 5.14 -0.96 -5.86
CA ALA A 48 5.52 0.32 -5.30
C ALA A 48 4.32 1.27 -5.29
N LEU A 49 4.05 1.85 -4.11
CA LEU A 49 2.93 2.73 -3.84
C LEU A 49 3.43 4.10 -3.39
N GLN A 50 2.89 5.17 -3.98
CA GLN A 50 3.19 6.54 -3.59
C GLN A 50 2.15 7.07 -2.59
N VAL A 51 2.63 7.61 -1.48
CA VAL A 51 1.80 8.40 -0.55
C VAL A 51 2.52 9.72 -0.26
N GLY A 52 2.05 10.81 -0.86
CA GLY A 52 2.75 12.09 -0.84
C GLY A 52 4.16 11.95 -1.45
N ASP A 53 5.19 12.33 -0.70
CA ASP A 53 6.59 12.21 -1.11
C ASP A 53 7.23 10.87 -0.68
N SER A 54 6.45 9.97 -0.08
CA SER A 54 6.93 8.67 0.41
C SER A 54 6.56 7.53 -0.53
N ILE A 55 7.40 6.50 -0.56
CA ILE A 55 7.16 5.23 -1.26
C ILE A 55 6.96 4.13 -0.23
N ILE A 56 5.95 3.29 -0.46
CA ILE A 56 5.69 2.05 0.29
C ILE A 56 5.91 0.91 -0.69
N LEU A 57 6.73 -0.06 -0.30
CA LEU A 57 6.89 -1.32 -1.01
C LEU A 57 6.03 -2.37 -0.33
N ILE A 58 5.31 -3.14 -1.12
CA ILE A 58 4.46 -4.24 -0.64
C ILE A 58 4.76 -5.53 -1.38
N GLU A 59 4.67 -6.64 -0.65
CA GLU A 59 4.66 -7.99 -1.20
C GLU A 59 3.25 -8.34 -1.69
N LEU A 60 3.18 -8.99 -2.86
CA LEU A 60 1.95 -9.39 -3.53
C LEU A 60 1.83 -10.92 -3.59
N ASP A 61 0.66 -11.44 -3.22
CA ASP A 61 0.21 -12.82 -3.48
C ASP A 61 -0.54 -12.86 -4.82
N GLY A 62 0.19 -12.51 -5.89
CA GLY A 62 -0.29 -12.58 -7.26
C GLY A 62 -0.39 -11.24 -8.00
N PRO A 63 -0.77 -11.28 -9.29
CA PRO A 63 -0.71 -10.13 -10.17
C PRO A 63 -1.71 -9.05 -9.78
N MET A 64 -1.32 -7.78 -10.00
CA MET A 64 -2.21 -6.64 -9.84
C MET A 64 -2.68 -6.12 -11.20
N PRO A 65 -3.98 -5.83 -11.39
CA PRO A 65 -4.45 -5.27 -12.65
C PRO A 65 -3.88 -3.87 -12.88
N GLN A 66 -3.24 -3.69 -14.04
CA GLN A 66 -2.50 -2.47 -14.40
C GLN A 66 -3.39 -1.25 -14.71
N GLU A 67 -4.72 -1.41 -14.71
CA GLU A 67 -5.66 -0.37 -15.15
C GLU A 67 -5.91 0.73 -14.09
N HIS A 68 -5.41 0.57 -12.86
CA HIS A 68 -5.77 1.42 -11.74
C HIS A 68 -4.59 2.30 -11.29
N GLU A 69 -4.78 3.62 -11.39
CA GLU A 69 -3.78 4.59 -10.94
C GLU A 69 -3.73 4.71 -9.41
N PHE A 70 -4.86 4.49 -8.71
CA PHE A 70 -4.94 4.58 -7.25
C PHE A 70 -5.57 3.34 -6.64
N VAL A 71 -5.05 2.96 -5.48
CA VAL A 71 -5.47 1.78 -4.73
C VAL A 71 -5.75 2.12 -3.26
N ASP A 72 -6.73 1.43 -2.69
CA ASP A 72 -6.97 1.36 -1.26
C ASP A 72 -6.37 0.07 -0.71
N LEU A 73 -5.59 0.19 0.35
CA LEU A 73 -5.02 -0.93 1.10
C LEU A 73 -5.51 -0.94 2.54
N LYS A 74 -5.62 -2.14 3.10
CA LYS A 74 -5.85 -2.37 4.52
C LYS A 74 -4.71 -3.21 5.08
N ALA A 75 -4.07 -2.74 6.13
CA ALA A 75 -3.01 -3.46 6.83
C ALA A 75 -3.35 -3.56 8.31
N ALA A 76 -3.34 -4.78 8.85
CA ALA A 76 -3.61 -5.00 10.28
C ALA A 76 -2.37 -4.78 11.15
N LYS A 77 -1.17 -4.97 10.60
CA LYS A 77 0.11 -4.80 11.28
C LYS A 77 0.99 -3.86 10.49
N ILE A 78 1.42 -2.78 11.14
CA ILE A 78 2.43 -1.89 10.61
C ILE A 78 3.52 -1.73 11.67
N HIS A 79 4.77 -1.83 11.24
CA HIS A 79 5.92 -1.45 12.04
C HIS A 79 6.52 -0.18 11.47
N LEU A 80 6.70 0.80 12.34
CA LEU A 80 7.25 2.09 12.00
C LEU A 80 8.62 2.18 12.63
N TYR A 81 9.65 2.13 11.80
CA TYR A 81 11.02 2.32 12.25
C TYR A 81 11.37 3.80 12.09
N PRO A 82 11.60 4.53 13.20
CA PRO A 82 12.15 5.86 13.12
C PRO A 82 13.57 5.74 12.54
N THR A 83 13.72 6.16 11.28
CA THR A 83 15.04 6.42 10.73
C THR A 83 15.49 7.72 11.39
N ASN A 84 16.31 7.63 12.44
CA ASN A 84 17.00 8.80 12.99
C ASN A 84 17.88 9.40 11.87
N ILE A 85 17.34 10.40 11.18
CA ILE A 85 18.09 11.31 10.29
C ILE A 85 18.17 12.64 11.02
#